data_AF-A0A960PHU0-F1
#
_entry.id   AF-A0A960PHU0-F1
#
_cell.length_a   1.000
_cell.length_b   1.000
_cell.length_c   1.000
_cell.angle_alpha   90.00
_cell.angle_beta   90.00
_cell.angle_gamma   90.00
#
_symmetry.space_group_name_H-M   'P 1'
#
loop_
_entity.id
_entity.type
_entity.pdbx_description
1 polymer ?
#
loop_
_entity_poly.entity_id
_entity_poly.type
_entity_poly.pdbx_seq_one_letter_code
_entity_poly.pdbx_strand_id
1 'polypeptide(L)'
;MNHHLAELNIARLKAPLDHEDSAEFTRALDPINALAEATPGFVWRLTDDDGSSSSYVELPGNDDPLLIVNYSIWTDLESLKHFMFKSGHAMYLRRRREWFDPMDEAATVLWWVPAGTVPSLMEAHRRLELLRANGPTEEAWSLNHPFDPPGPEGLY
;
A
#
# COMPACT_ATOMS: atom_id res chain seq x y z
N MET A 1 -17.68 -7.06 10.20
CA MET A 1 -17.09 -7.63 8.97
C MET A 1 -16.02 -8.61 9.39
N ASN A 2 -15.97 -9.80 8.79
CA ASN A 2 -14.99 -10.84 9.19
C ASN A 2 -13.65 -10.71 8.47
N HIS A 3 -13.55 -9.78 7.52
CA HIS A 3 -12.36 -9.54 6.72
C HIS A 3 -12.02 -8.05 6.71
N HIS A 4 -10.73 -7.77 6.57
CA HIS A 4 -10.17 -6.46 6.27
C HIS A 4 -9.45 -6.54 4.91
N LEU A 5 -9.27 -5.38 4.30
CA LEU A 5 -8.54 -5.23 3.05
C LEU A 5 -7.08 -4.92 3.34
N ALA A 6 -6.17 -5.77 2.88
CA ALA A 6 -4.76 -5.46 2.82
C ALA A 6 -4.42 -4.77 1.50
N GLU A 7 -3.54 -3.79 1.54
CA GLU A 7 -3.01 -3.09 0.38
C GLU A 7 -1.50 -2.91 0.54
N LEU A 8 -0.75 -3.38 -0.46
CA LEU A 8 0.69 -3.13 -0.59
C LEU A 8 0.90 -2.31 -1.86
N ASN A 9 1.68 -1.24 -1.75
CA ASN A 9 2.19 -0.47 -2.88
C ASN A 9 3.71 -0.32 -2.78
N ILE A 10 4.40 -0.57 -3.89
CA ILE A 10 5.81 -0.24 -4.04
C ILE A 10 5.98 0.88 -5.06
N ALA A 11 7.02 1.69 -4.90
CA ALA A 11 7.34 2.74 -5.85
C ALA A 11 8.85 2.92 -5.92
N ARG A 12 9.35 3.20 -7.12
CA ARG A 12 10.76 3.52 -7.33
C ARG A 12 10.96 5.02 -7.38
N LEU A 13 11.71 5.55 -6.43
CA LEU A 13 12.10 6.95 -6.39
C LEU A 13 13.07 7.29 -7.53
N LYS A 14 13.03 8.54 -7.98
CA LYS A 14 14.04 9.09 -8.91
C LYS A 14 15.35 9.44 -8.22
N ALA A 15 15.28 9.80 -6.94
CA ALA A 15 16.40 10.19 -6.11
C ALA A 15 16.21 9.67 -4.67
N PRO A 16 17.28 9.44 -3.91
CA PRO A 16 17.19 9.03 -2.50
C PRO A 16 16.28 9.94 -1.65
N LEU A 17 15.73 9.43 -0.55
CA LEU A 17 14.81 10.16 0.32
C LEU A 17 15.42 11.40 0.99
N ASP A 18 16.75 11.42 1.18
CA ASP A 18 17.53 12.52 1.74
C ASP A 18 18.00 13.54 0.69
N HIS A 19 17.74 13.29 -0.60
CA HIS A 19 18.07 14.20 -1.69
C HIS A 19 17.12 15.41 -1.73
N GLU A 20 17.61 16.56 -2.20
CA GLU A 20 16.81 17.79 -2.27
C GLU A 20 15.56 17.65 -3.16
N ASP A 21 15.67 16.89 -4.25
CA ASP A 21 14.55 16.59 -5.16
C ASP A 21 13.42 15.79 -4.49
N SER A 22 13.73 15.04 -3.43
CA SER A 22 12.76 14.27 -2.65
C SER A 22 12.19 15.06 -1.48
N ALA A 23 12.71 16.27 -1.19
CA ALA A 23 12.42 16.98 0.06
C ALA A 23 10.93 17.31 0.26
N GLU A 24 10.18 17.63 -0.81
CA GLU A 24 8.74 17.84 -0.71
C GLU A 24 8.00 16.55 -0.35
N PHE A 25 8.33 15.46 -1.03
CA PHE A 25 7.76 14.15 -0.75
C PHE A 25 8.06 13.68 0.68
N THR A 26 9.32 13.77 1.10
CA THR A 26 9.75 13.39 2.46
C THR A 26 9.03 14.22 3.53
N ARG A 27 8.88 15.54 3.34
CA ARG A 27 8.09 16.40 4.25
C ARG A 27 6.60 16.06 4.29
N ALA A 28 6.08 15.39 3.28
CA ALA A 28 4.69 15.00 3.20
C ALA A 28 4.39 13.63 3.85
N LEU A 29 5.40 12.83 4.18
CA LEU A 29 5.23 11.48 4.74
C LEU A 29 4.40 11.51 6.02
N ASP A 30 4.80 12.28 7.03
CA ASP A 30 4.09 12.32 8.32
C ASP A 30 2.67 12.88 8.19
N PRO A 31 2.42 14.02 7.50
CA PRO A 31 1.06 14.51 7.29
C PRO A 31 0.15 13.51 6.56
N ILE A 32 0.67 12.79 5.55
CA ILE A 32 -0.11 11.81 4.80
C ILE A 32 -0.37 10.54 5.60
N ASN A 33 0.60 10.07 6.38
CA ASN A 33 0.43 8.95 7.30
C ASN A 33 -0.62 9.28 8.38
N ALA A 34 -0.53 10.45 9.01
CA ALA A 34 -1.52 10.92 9.98
C ALA A 34 -2.92 11.08 9.36
N LEU A 35 -2.98 11.53 8.09
CA LEU A 35 -4.24 11.60 7.34
C LEU A 35 -4.84 10.21 7.08
N ALA A 36 -4.02 9.20 6.77
CA ALA A 36 -4.47 7.83 6.64
C ALA A 36 -5.05 7.33 7.97
N GLU A 37 -4.31 7.51 9.07
CA GLU A 37 -4.71 7.09 10.42
C GLU A 37 -6.01 7.76 10.91
N ALA A 38 -6.26 9.00 10.49
CA ALA A 38 -7.49 9.73 10.80
C ALA A 38 -8.68 9.38 9.87
N THR A 39 -8.45 8.65 8.77
CA THR A 39 -9.52 8.32 7.81
C THR A 39 -10.41 7.21 8.38
N PRO A 40 -11.74 7.39 8.41
CA PRO A 40 -12.64 6.31 8.82
C PRO A 40 -12.39 5.04 8.02
N GLY A 41 -12.27 3.92 8.73
CA GLY A 41 -12.00 2.62 8.15
C GLY A 41 -10.52 2.27 7.99
N PHE A 42 -9.59 3.14 8.37
CA PHE A 42 -8.18 2.76 8.56
C PHE A 42 -8.04 1.78 9.74
N VAL A 43 -7.16 0.78 9.60
CA VAL A 43 -6.91 -0.23 10.64
C VAL A 43 -5.45 -0.25 11.08
N TRP A 44 -4.51 -0.26 10.13
CA TRP A 44 -3.08 -0.40 10.43
C TRP A 44 -2.22 0.06 9.24
N ARG A 45 -0.97 0.46 9.51
CA ARG A 45 0.07 0.64 8.49
C ARG A 45 1.41 0.10 8.97
N LEU A 46 2.27 -0.25 8.02
CA LEU A 46 3.67 -0.53 8.27
C LEU A 46 4.40 0.77 8.64
N THR A 47 5.23 0.67 9.67
CA THR A 47 6.20 1.69 10.11
C THR A 47 7.60 1.10 10.06
N ASP A 48 8.63 1.94 10.10
CA ASP A 48 9.96 1.47 10.46
C ASP A 48 10.05 1.13 11.96
N ASP A 49 11.24 0.74 12.41
CA ASP A 49 11.51 0.34 13.80
C ASP A 49 11.29 1.47 14.82
N ASP A 50 11.38 2.74 14.38
CA ASP A 50 11.17 3.92 15.20
C ASP A 50 9.72 4.46 15.14
N GLY A 51 8.84 3.81 14.36
CA GLY A 51 7.43 4.21 14.19
C GLY A 51 7.19 5.23 13.07
N SER A 52 8.22 5.55 12.28
CA SER A 52 8.17 6.51 11.17
C SER A 52 7.51 5.90 9.92
N SER A 53 7.71 6.53 8.75
CA SER A 53 7.14 6.07 7.49
C SER A 53 7.70 4.72 7.05
N SER A 54 6.87 3.86 6.45
CA SER A 54 7.31 2.63 5.78
C SER A 54 8.19 2.88 4.55
N SER A 55 8.30 4.13 4.08
CA SER A 55 9.23 4.49 3.02
C SER A 55 10.70 4.24 3.39
N TYR A 56 11.03 4.10 4.67
CA TYR A 56 12.37 3.76 5.16
C TYR A 56 12.57 2.26 5.42
N VAL A 57 11.56 1.42 5.14
CA VAL A 57 11.64 -0.03 5.31
C VAL A 57 12.07 -0.69 4.00
N GLU A 58 13.08 -1.55 4.08
CA GLU A 58 13.54 -2.34 2.94
C GLU A 58 12.51 -3.43 2.57
N LEU A 59 12.25 -3.57 1.27
CA LEU A 59 11.39 -4.65 0.76
C LEU A 59 12.19 -5.97 0.78
N PRO A 60 11.72 -7.03 1.46
CA PRO A 60 12.47 -8.27 1.56
C PRO A 60 12.78 -8.89 0.20
N GLY A 61 14.06 -9.20 -0.02
CA GLY A 61 14.55 -9.78 -1.27
C GLY A 61 14.76 -8.76 -2.41
N ASN A 62 14.75 -7.46 -2.10
CA ASN A 62 15.04 -6.39 -3.05
C ASN A 62 16.12 -5.46 -2.49
N ASP A 63 17.20 -5.29 -3.26
CA ASP A 63 18.36 -4.48 -2.88
C ASP A 63 18.39 -3.11 -3.58
N ASP A 64 17.34 -2.69 -4.29
CA ASP A 64 17.26 -1.36 -4.90
C ASP A 64 17.00 -0.29 -3.83
N PRO A 65 17.99 0.58 -3.49
CA PRO A 65 17.84 1.58 -2.44
C PRO A 65 16.84 2.69 -2.79
N LEU A 66 16.37 2.74 -4.04
CA LEU A 66 15.34 3.68 -4.48
C LEU A 66 13.94 3.08 -4.41
N LEU A 67 13.80 1.79 -4.12
CA LEU A 67 12.50 1.17 -3.97
C LEU A 67 11.96 1.39 -2.56
N ILE A 68 10.81 2.06 -2.47
CA ILE A 68 10.10 2.28 -1.22
C ILE A 68 8.81 1.50 -1.19
N VAL A 69 8.34 1.21 0.02
CA VAL A 69 7.10 0.47 0.26
C VAL A 69 6.10 1.28 1.09
N ASN A 70 4.83 1.09 0.78
CA ASN A 70 3.71 1.45 1.63
C ASN A 70 2.84 0.19 1.79
N TYR A 71 2.46 -0.10 3.03
CA TYR A 71 1.67 -1.29 3.34
C TYR A 71 0.66 -0.95 4.42
N SER A 72 -0.62 -1.19 4.13
CA SER A 72 -1.73 -0.74 4.97
C SER A 72 -2.87 -1.75 5.02
N ILE A 73 -3.64 -1.73 6.11
CA ILE A 73 -4.86 -2.50 6.30
C ILE A 73 -6.02 -1.54 6.51
N TRP A 74 -7.13 -1.83 5.82
CA TRP A 74 -8.36 -1.06 5.84
C TRP A 74 -9.55 -1.98 6.13
N THR A 75 -10.63 -1.43 6.65
CA THR A 75 -11.88 -2.18 6.84
C THR A 75 -12.49 -2.63 5.51
N ASP A 76 -12.39 -1.81 4.47
CA ASP A 76 -12.94 -2.08 3.14
C ASP A 76 -12.28 -1.23 2.04
N LEU A 77 -12.63 -1.56 0.80
CA LEU A 77 -12.14 -0.87 -0.41
C LEU A 77 -12.65 0.56 -0.54
N GLU A 78 -13.83 0.88 -0.02
CA GLU A 78 -14.39 2.22 -0.10
C GLU A 78 -13.59 3.20 0.76
N SER A 79 -13.23 2.78 1.97
CA SER A 79 -12.41 3.52 2.94
C SER A 79 -11.02 3.82 2.36
N LEU A 80 -10.36 2.81 1.77
CA LEU A 80 -9.08 3.00 1.07
C LEU A 80 -9.23 3.99 -0.10
N LYS A 81 -10.26 3.83 -0.95
CA LYS A 81 -10.49 4.74 -2.09
C LYS A 81 -10.80 6.16 -1.64
N HIS A 82 -11.48 6.32 -0.51
CA HIS A 82 -11.72 7.63 0.09
C HIS A 82 -10.39 8.30 0.47
N PHE A 83 -9.51 7.58 1.19
CA PHE A 83 -8.18 8.09 1.51
C PHE A 83 -7.40 8.45 0.23
N MET A 84 -7.30 7.55 -0.74
CA MET A 84 -6.51 7.77 -1.96
C MET A 84 -7.00 8.97 -2.78
N PHE A 85 -8.31 9.07 -3.02
CA PHE A 85 -8.84 9.95 -4.07
C PHE A 85 -9.66 11.13 -3.55
N LYS A 86 -10.13 11.09 -2.29
CA LYS A 86 -11.01 12.10 -1.71
C LYS A 86 -10.40 12.83 -0.52
N SER A 87 -9.11 12.60 -0.23
CA SER A 87 -8.37 13.29 0.82
C SER A 87 -7.22 14.14 0.25
N GLY A 88 -6.45 14.79 1.13
CA GLY A 88 -5.19 15.46 0.78
C GLY A 88 -4.19 14.55 0.05
N HIS A 89 -4.27 13.22 0.16
CA HIS A 89 -3.40 12.29 -0.58
C HIS A 89 -3.55 12.41 -2.10
N ALA A 90 -4.74 12.78 -2.61
CA ALA A 90 -5.03 12.86 -4.04
C ALA A 90 -4.10 13.83 -4.80
N MET A 91 -3.60 14.88 -4.14
CA MET A 91 -2.67 15.83 -4.76
C MET A 91 -1.31 15.19 -5.08
N TYR A 92 -0.80 14.32 -4.19
CA TYR A 92 0.45 13.60 -4.38
C TYR A 92 0.31 12.51 -5.44
N LEU A 93 -0.83 11.80 -5.50
CA LEU A 93 -1.09 10.83 -6.57
C LEU A 93 -1.08 11.46 -7.96
N ARG A 94 -1.58 12.69 -8.10
CA ARG A 94 -1.56 13.44 -9.37
C ARG A 94 -0.16 13.87 -9.77
N ARG A 95 0.68 14.22 -8.79
CA ARG A 95 2.06 14.70 -8.95
C ARG A 95 3.11 13.61 -8.82
N ARG A 96 2.72 12.34 -8.63
CA ARG A 96 3.63 11.21 -8.36
C ARG A 96 4.83 11.11 -9.31
N ARG A 97 4.65 11.52 -10.57
CA ARG A 97 5.71 11.56 -11.59
C ARG A 97 6.79 12.60 -11.34
N GLU A 98 6.66 13.46 -10.34
CA GLU A 98 7.72 14.36 -9.89
C GLU A 98 8.78 13.57 -9.13
N TRP A 99 8.37 12.64 -8.26
CA TRP A 99 9.27 11.90 -7.36
C TRP A 99 9.54 10.45 -7.76
N PHE A 100 8.67 9.84 -8.56
CA PHE A 100 8.76 8.42 -8.90
C PHE A 100 8.95 8.18 -10.39
N ASP A 101 9.74 7.15 -10.70
CA ASP A 101 9.80 6.55 -12.03
C ASP A 101 8.53 5.74 -12.32
N PRO A 102 8.07 5.69 -13.58
CA PRO A 102 7.02 4.76 -13.97
C PRO A 102 7.48 3.31 -13.75
N MET A 103 6.56 2.47 -13.29
CA MET A 103 6.77 1.02 -13.23
C MET A 103 5.97 0.37 -14.36
N ASP A 104 6.64 -0.49 -15.13
CA ASP A 104 6.03 -1.22 -16.26
C ASP A 104 5.15 -2.39 -15.78
N GLU A 105 5.45 -2.92 -14.60
CA GLU A 105 4.69 -3.99 -13.94
C GLU A 105 3.77 -3.45 -12.86
N ALA A 106 2.84 -4.30 -12.38
CA ALA A 106 1.97 -3.96 -11.26
C ALA A 106 2.80 -3.51 -10.04
N ALA A 107 2.46 -2.36 -9.47
CA ALA A 107 3.13 -1.78 -8.31
C ALA A 107 2.28 -1.82 -7.04
N THR A 108 0.98 -2.04 -7.19
CA THR A 108 0.00 -2.11 -6.10
C THR A 108 -0.76 -3.43 -6.16
N VAL A 109 -0.93 -4.07 -5.01
CA VAL A 109 -1.74 -5.28 -4.85
C VAL A 109 -2.66 -5.15 -3.64
N LEU A 110 -3.84 -5.73 -3.75
CA LEU A 110 -4.85 -5.81 -2.71
C LEU A 110 -5.33 -7.24 -2.56
N TRP A 111 -5.72 -7.61 -1.33
CA TRP A 111 -6.33 -8.90 -1.03
C TRP A 111 -7.08 -8.82 0.30
N TRP A 112 -8.02 -9.73 0.51
CA TRP A 112 -8.77 -9.82 1.76
C TRP A 112 -8.02 -10.67 2.79
N VAL A 113 -8.01 -10.22 4.04
CA VAL A 113 -7.42 -10.92 5.18
C VAL A 113 -8.45 -11.06 6.30
N PRO A 114 -8.39 -12.10 7.14
CA PRO A 114 -9.26 -12.19 8.32
C PRO A 114 -9.08 -10.96 9.21
N ALA A 115 -10.18 -10.40 9.71
CA ALA A 115 -10.15 -9.21 10.56
C ALA A 115 -9.24 -9.44 11.78
N GLY A 116 -8.37 -8.46 12.08
CA GLY A 116 -7.36 -8.56 13.14
C GLY A 116 -6.05 -9.23 12.72
N THR A 117 -5.93 -9.71 11.47
CA THR A 117 -4.69 -10.26 10.91
C THR A 117 -3.90 -9.17 10.19
N VAL A 118 -2.59 -9.12 10.44
CA VAL A 118 -1.63 -8.32 9.67
C VAL A 118 -0.60 -9.29 9.07
N PRO A 119 -0.70 -9.63 7.77
CA PRO A 119 0.31 -10.45 7.10
C PRO A 119 1.68 -9.76 7.13
N SER A 120 2.76 -10.56 7.10
CA SER A 120 4.12 -10.02 7.05
C SER A 120 4.38 -9.29 5.72
N LEU A 121 5.35 -8.38 5.73
CA LEU A 121 5.78 -7.69 4.51
C LEU A 121 6.29 -8.68 3.43
N MET A 122 6.92 -9.77 3.85
CA MET A 122 7.32 -10.87 2.95
C MET A 122 6.12 -11.51 2.25
N GLU A 123 5.04 -11.79 2.99
CA GLU A 123 3.80 -12.33 2.40
C GLU A 123 3.14 -11.32 1.47
N ALA A 124 3.07 -10.05 1.89
CA ALA A 124 2.55 -8.98 1.04
C ALA A 124 3.33 -8.88 -0.30
N HIS A 125 4.67 -8.97 -0.25
CA HIS A 125 5.49 -8.95 -1.45
C HIS A 125 5.18 -10.12 -2.38
N ARG A 126 5.02 -11.34 -1.85
CA ARG A 126 4.60 -12.51 -2.64
C ARG A 126 3.23 -12.32 -3.30
N ARG A 127 2.29 -11.63 -2.64
CA ARG A 127 0.98 -11.30 -3.25
C ARG A 127 1.17 -10.43 -4.49
N LEU A 128 2.09 -9.46 -4.45
CA LEU A 128 2.41 -8.63 -5.61
C LEU A 128 3.04 -9.46 -6.74
N GLU A 129 3.95 -10.39 -6.41
CA GLU A 129 4.53 -11.31 -7.38
C GLU A 129 3.48 -12.22 -8.03
N LEU A 130 2.52 -12.73 -7.24
CA LEU A 130 1.39 -13.52 -7.74
C LEU A 130 0.54 -12.72 -8.73
N LEU A 131 0.23 -11.46 -8.42
CA LEU A 131 -0.50 -10.57 -9.33
C LEU A 131 0.27 -10.33 -10.64
N ARG A 132 1.58 -10.14 -10.58
CA ARG A 132 2.43 -9.95 -11.78
C ARG A 132 2.48 -11.21 -12.64
N ALA A 133 2.60 -12.37 -12.01
CA ALA A 133 2.73 -13.65 -12.71
C ALA A 133 1.41 -14.12 -13.35
N ASN A 134 0.29 -13.96 -12.63
CA ASN A 134 -0.98 -14.62 -12.97
C ASN A 134 -2.08 -13.64 -13.39
N GLY A 135 -1.85 -12.33 -13.23
CA GLY A 135 -2.93 -11.35 -13.28
C GLY A 135 -3.83 -11.40 -12.04
N PRO A 136 -4.96 -10.66 -12.04
CA PRO A 136 -5.84 -10.59 -10.89
C PRO A 136 -6.51 -11.92 -10.54
N THR A 137 -6.44 -12.31 -9.26
CA THR A 137 -7.14 -13.44 -8.66
C THR A 137 -7.72 -13.04 -7.30
N GLU A 138 -8.59 -13.85 -6.68
CA GLU A 138 -9.09 -13.60 -5.31
C GLU A 138 -7.94 -13.45 -4.28
N GLU A 139 -6.83 -14.14 -4.55
CA GLU A 139 -5.63 -14.14 -3.72
C GLU A 139 -4.76 -12.89 -3.87
N ALA A 140 -4.83 -12.20 -5.01
CA ALA A 140 -4.04 -11.00 -5.30
C ALA A 140 -4.63 -10.23 -6.49
N TRP A 141 -5.07 -9.01 -6.25
CA TRP A 141 -5.76 -8.22 -7.27
C TRP A 141 -5.39 -6.73 -7.21
N SER A 142 -5.85 -5.95 -8.19
CA SER A 142 -5.52 -4.52 -8.32
C SER A 142 -6.76 -3.64 -8.12
N LEU A 143 -6.58 -2.35 -7.84
CA LEU A 143 -7.69 -1.39 -7.70
C LEU A 143 -8.67 -1.35 -8.89
N ASN A 144 -8.20 -1.73 -10.08
CA ASN A 144 -8.98 -1.76 -11.32
C ASN A 144 -9.76 -3.07 -11.50
N HIS A 145 -9.48 -4.09 -10.71
CA HIS A 145 -10.14 -5.40 -10.76
C HIS A 145 -10.44 -5.89 -9.34
N PRO A 146 -11.39 -5.25 -8.63
CA PRO A 146 -11.69 -5.59 -7.25
C PRO A 146 -12.42 -6.93 -7.12
N PHE A 147 -12.12 -7.67 -6.05
CA PHE A 147 -12.88 -8.83 -5.62
C PHE A 147 -13.67 -8.50 -4.34
N ASP A 148 -14.81 -9.14 -4.15
CA ASP A 148 -15.59 -9.04 -2.92
C ASP A 148 -14.92 -9.79 -1.76
N PRO A 149 -15.15 -9.38 -0.50
CA PRO A 149 -14.65 -10.13 0.64
C PRO A 149 -15.24 -11.55 0.62
N PRO A 150 -14.48 -12.58 1.05
CA PRO A 150 -15.03 -13.91 1.18
C PRO A 150 -16.31 -13.89 2.02
N GLY A 151 -17.34 -14.59 1.53
CA GLY A 151 -18.59 -14.75 2.28
C GLY A 151 -18.33 -15.38 3.65
N PRO A 152 -19.24 -15.24 4.62
CA PRO A 152 -19.16 -16.03 5.84
C PRO A 152 -19.07 -17.50 5.44
N GLU A 153 -18.03 -18.21 5.88
CA GLU A 153 -17.92 -19.65 5.65
C GLU A 153 -19.24 -20.30 6.06
N GLY A 154 -19.96 -20.80 5.06
CA GLY A 154 -21.22 -21.48 5.27
C GLY A 154 -20.93 -22.75 6.06
N LEU A 155 -21.37 -22.77 7.32
CA LEU A 155 -21.68 -24.01 8.02
C LEU A 155 -22.69 -24.77 7.14
N TYR A 156 -22.20 -25.72 6.36
CA TYR A 156 -23.00 -26.79 5.76
C TYR A 156 -22.82 -28.06 6.58
#